data_AF-A0A7L4YKS1-F1
#
_entry.id   AF-A0A7L4YKS1-F1
#
_cell.length_a   1.000
_cell.length_b   1.000
_cell.length_c   1.000
_cell.angle_alpha   90.00
_cell.angle_beta   90.00
_cell.angle_gamma   90.00
#
_symmetry.space_group_name_H-M   'P 1'
#
loop_
_entity.id
_entity.type
_entity.pdbx_description
1 polymer ?
#
loop_
_entity_poly.entity_id
_entity_poly.type
_entity_poly.pdbx_seq_one_letter_code
_entity_poly.pdbx_strand_id
1 'polypeptide(L)'
;MNVWVQTLVIVLALLVSVAGGWAVTVAVLRLAKTPENREPQTVRDPAGRTAPMLDASQGTDPQPLLRGGLWVGILERFFVTAVIIAGVPALIAVVIAIKGLGRYPELREQQGASERFIVGTLASLTIAVGCGVGALAILGWDIGSVSPLPR
;
A
#
# COMPACT_ATOMS: atom_id res chain seq x y z
N MET A 1 12.66 -21.14 21.85
CA MET A 1 12.28 -19.74 22.19
C MET A 1 11.07 -19.78 23.10
N ASN A 2 11.00 -18.95 24.14
CA ASN A 2 9.82 -18.91 25.03
C ASN A 2 8.62 -18.34 24.26
N VAL A 3 7.41 -18.84 24.54
CA VAL A 3 6.16 -18.42 23.86
C VAL A 3 5.99 -16.90 23.91
N TRP A 4 6.28 -16.27 25.06
CA TRP A 4 6.25 -14.82 25.23
C TRP A 4 7.15 -14.06 24.24
N VAL A 5 8.35 -14.60 23.98
CA VAL A 5 9.30 -13.99 23.03
C VAL A 5 8.80 -14.18 21.60
N GLN A 6 8.24 -15.34 21.26
CA GLN A 6 7.65 -15.59 19.95
C GLN A 6 6.49 -14.62 19.68
N THR A 7 5.56 -14.49 20.63
CA THR A 7 4.44 -13.55 20.54
C THR A 7 4.94 -12.12 20.37
N LEU A 8 5.97 -11.72 21.13
CA LEU A 8 6.55 -10.37 21.02
C LEU A 8 7.13 -10.13 19.63
N VAL A 9 7.89 -11.07 19.06
CA VAL A 9 8.46 -10.96 17.71
C VAL A 9 7.37 -10.82 16.66
N ILE A 10 6.31 -11.62 16.74
CA ILE A 10 5.18 -11.57 15.80
C ILE A 10 4.46 -10.22 15.88
N VAL A 11 4.12 -9.76 17.08
CA VAL A 11 3.44 -8.47 17.28
C VAL A 11 4.31 -7.32 16.77
N LEU A 12 5.61 -7.34 17.09
CA LEU A 12 6.53 -6.31 16.62
C LEU A 12 6.65 -6.31 15.10
N ALA A 13 6.77 -7.47 14.46
CA ALA A 13 6.83 -7.59 13.01
C ALA A 13 5.56 -7.04 12.33
N LEU A 14 4.37 -7.31 12.89
CA LEU A 14 3.11 -6.76 12.39
C LEU A 14 3.06 -5.23 12.53
N LEU A 15 3.47 -4.69 13.68
CA LEU A 15 3.50 -3.25 13.92
C LEU A 15 4.50 -2.54 12.98
N VAL A 16 5.72 -3.09 12.84
CA VAL A 16 6.75 -2.55 11.95
C VAL A 16 6.31 -2.65 10.50
N SER A 17 5.66 -3.74 10.10
CA SER A 17 5.10 -3.90 8.76
C SER A 17 4.07 -2.80 8.44
N VAL A 18 3.12 -2.56 9.35
CA VAL A 18 2.07 -1.55 9.14
C VAL A 18 2.66 -0.13 9.09
N ALA A 19 3.51 0.22 10.06
CA ALA A 19 4.10 1.56 10.17
C ALA A 19 5.16 1.82 9.10
N GLY A 20 6.07 0.87 8.89
CA GLY A 20 7.12 0.93 7.88
C GLY A 20 6.55 0.94 6.47
N GLY A 21 5.55 0.11 6.19
CA GLY A 21 4.85 0.12 4.90
C GLY A 21 4.19 1.46 4.62
N TRP A 22 3.60 2.12 5.62
CA TRP A 22 3.06 3.47 5.44
C TRP A 22 4.15 4.49 5.10
N ALA A 23 5.24 4.53 5.88
CA ALA A 23 6.34 5.46 5.68
C ALA A 23 6.99 5.28 4.30
N VAL A 24 7.23 4.04 3.88
CA VAL A 24 7.85 3.72 2.59
C VAL A 24 6.92 4.04 1.43
N THR A 25 5.64 3.70 1.49
CA THR A 25 4.69 4.09 0.43
C THR A 25 4.66 5.61 0.25
N VAL A 26 4.62 6.37 1.34
CA VAL A 26 4.64 7.84 1.27
C VAL A 26 5.97 8.36 0.69
N ALA A 27 7.11 7.80 1.10
CA ALA A 27 8.41 8.20 0.57
C ALA A 27 8.55 7.88 -0.92
N VAL A 28 8.19 6.67 -1.35
CA VAL A 28 8.25 6.25 -2.76
C VAL A 28 7.33 7.12 -3.62
N LEU A 29 6.10 7.38 -3.19
CA LEU A 29 5.19 8.24 -3.94
C LEU A 29 5.66 9.70 -3.99
N ARG A 30 6.41 10.17 -2.99
CA ARG A 30 7.05 11.51 -3.04
C ARG A 30 8.20 11.54 -4.05
N LEU A 31 9.02 10.49 -4.11
CA LEU A 31 10.12 10.38 -5.07
C LEU A 31 9.62 10.17 -6.50
N ALA A 32 8.53 9.42 -6.69
CA ALA A 32 7.95 9.13 -7.99
C ALA A 32 7.21 10.32 -8.63
N LYS A 33 6.99 11.42 -7.89
CA LYS A 33 6.51 12.67 -8.47
C LYS A 33 7.65 13.30 -9.27
N THR A 34 7.79 12.92 -10.53
CA THR A 34 8.47 13.76 -11.52
C THR A 34 7.78 15.13 -11.50
N PRO A 35 8.51 16.26 -11.44
CA PRO A 35 7.91 17.55 -11.67
C PRO A 35 7.32 17.49 -13.09
N GLU A 36 6.00 17.31 -13.15
CA GLU A 36 5.25 17.52 -14.37
C GLU A 36 5.53 18.98 -14.72
N ASN A 37 6.31 19.22 -15.77
CA ASN A 37 6.36 20.52 -16.42
C ASN A 37 4.93 20.75 -16.91
N ARG A 38 4.11 21.30 -16.03
CA ARG A 38 2.75 21.69 -16.29
C ARG A 38 2.87 22.85 -17.26
N GLU A 39 2.82 22.55 -18.56
CA GLU A 39 2.50 23.59 -19.53
C GLU A 39 1.20 24.24 -19.03
N PRO A 40 1.21 25.55 -18.72
CA PRO A 40 0.02 26.22 -18.24
C PRO A 40 -1.07 26.01 -19.29
N GLN A 41 -2.11 25.23 -18.96
CA GLN A 41 -3.27 25.15 -19.82
C GLN A 41 -3.96 26.51 -19.81
N THR A 42 -3.64 27.32 -20.81
CA THR A 42 -4.26 28.62 -21.04
C THR A 42 -5.52 28.40 -21.84
N VAL A 43 -6.69 28.70 -21.26
CA VAL A 43 -7.92 28.82 -22.04
C VAL A 43 -7.91 30.21 -22.69
N ARG A 44 -8.13 30.25 -24.01
CA ARG A 44 -8.27 31.49 -24.77
C ARG A 44 -9.74 31.87 -24.80
N ASP A 45 -10.07 32.98 -24.14
CA ASP A 45 -11.40 33.59 -24.19
C ASP A 45 -11.71 34.04 -25.63
N PRO A 46 -12.97 33.99 -26.14
CA PRO A 46 -13.37 34.60 -27.41
C PRO A 46 -12.89 36.05 -27.63
N ALA A 47 -12.55 36.81 -26.58
CA ALA A 47 -11.88 38.11 -26.66
C ALA A 47 -10.35 38.06 -26.90
N GLY A 48 -9.78 36.87 -27.13
CA GLY A 48 -8.37 36.65 -27.46
C GLY A 48 -7.40 36.67 -26.29
N ARG A 49 -7.87 36.77 -25.04
CA ARG A 49 -7.06 36.82 -23.82
C ARG A 49 -6.76 35.40 -23.31
N THR A 50 -5.50 35.15 -22.97
CA THR A 50 -5.07 33.95 -22.26
C THR A 50 -5.14 34.20 -20.76
N ALA A 51 -6.07 33.54 -20.08
CA ALA A 51 -6.10 33.51 -18.63
C ALA A 51 -5.49 32.19 -18.15
N PRO A 52 -4.67 32.18 -17.07
CA PRO A 52 -4.33 30.94 -16.40
C PRO A 52 -5.62 30.31 -15.91
N MET A 53 -5.95 29.12 -16.41
CA MET A 53 -7.06 28.37 -15.83
C MET A 53 -6.57 27.88 -14.46
N LEU A 54 -7.04 28.53 -13.39
CA LEU A 54 -6.88 27.98 -12.05
C LEU A 54 -7.71 26.71 -12.03
N ASP A 55 -7.02 25.56 -12.07
CA ASP A 55 -7.64 24.26 -11.86
C ASP A 55 -8.34 24.27 -10.49
N ALA A 56 -9.63 24.57 -10.50
CA ALA A 56 -10.54 24.38 -9.37
C ALA A 56 -10.71 22.87 -9.01
N SER A 57 -9.92 21.99 -9.64
CA SER A 57 -9.80 20.57 -9.30
C SER A 57 -8.85 20.30 -8.13
N GLN A 58 -8.20 21.32 -7.55
CA GLN A 58 -7.70 21.25 -6.17
C GLN A 58 -8.87 21.41 -5.17
N GLY A 59 -9.90 20.58 -5.35
CA GLY A 59 -10.93 20.37 -4.35
C GLY A 59 -10.28 19.77 -3.12
N THR A 60 -9.83 20.63 -2.22
CA THR A 60 -9.68 20.32 -0.80
C THR A 60 -11.08 20.22 -0.22
N ASP A 61 -11.83 19.21 -0.64
CA ASP A 61 -12.90 18.67 0.18
C ASP A 61 -12.26 17.58 1.05
N PRO A 62 -12.27 17.71 2.38
CA PRO A 62 -11.97 16.60 3.28
C PRO A 62 -13.11 15.58 3.20
N GLN A 63 -13.22 14.89 2.07
CA GLN A 63 -14.15 13.79 1.88
C GLN A 63 -13.82 12.65 2.86
N PRO A 64 -14.81 11.99 3.48
CA PRO A 64 -14.60 10.86 4.40
C PRO A 64 -13.89 9.65 3.75
N LEU A 65 -13.70 9.65 2.43
CA LEU A 65 -13.06 8.61 1.63
C LEU A 65 -11.57 8.38 1.95
N LEU A 66 -10.88 9.35 2.58
CA LEU A 66 -9.45 9.22 2.92
C LEU A 66 -9.14 8.17 3.99
N ARG A 67 -10.14 7.70 4.77
CA ARG A 67 -9.93 6.59 5.73
C ARG A 67 -9.92 5.23 5.04
N GLY A 68 -10.72 5.03 3.98
CA GLY A 68 -10.85 3.72 3.33
C GLY A 68 -9.52 3.19 2.80
N GLY A 69 -8.75 4.02 2.08
CA GLY A 69 -7.43 3.64 1.56
C GLY A 69 -6.39 3.33 2.65
N LEU A 70 -6.41 4.08 3.75
CA LEU A 70 -5.56 3.83 4.92
C LEU A 70 -5.89 2.48 5.56
N TRP A 71 -7.17 2.21 5.84
CA TRP A 71 -7.60 0.95 6.45
C TRP A 71 -7.32 -0.26 5.56
N VAL A 72 -7.58 -0.15 4.26
CA VAL A 72 -7.23 -1.20 3.29
C VAL A 72 -5.73 -1.47 3.30
N GLY A 73 -4.89 -0.42 3.36
CA GLY A 73 -3.44 -0.57 3.46
C GLY A 73 -2.97 -1.21 4.77
N ILE A 74 -3.59 -0.87 5.91
CA ILE A 74 -3.30 -1.52 7.21
C ILE A 74 -3.65 -3.01 7.14
N LEU A 75 -4.85 -3.33 6.67
CA LEU A 75 -5.35 -4.71 6.59
C LEU A 75 -4.48 -5.54 5.64
N GLU A 76 -4.15 -5.02 4.46
CA GLU A 76 -3.27 -5.71 3.50
C GLU A 76 -1.93 -6.08 4.15
N ARG A 77 -1.25 -5.12 4.79
CA ARG A 77 0.06 -5.37 5.41
C ARG A 77 -0.04 -6.38 6.54
N PHE A 78 -1.08 -6.25 7.38
CA PHE A 78 -1.36 -7.19 8.44
C PHE A 78 -1.53 -8.61 7.89
N PHE A 79 -2.41 -8.80 6.90
CA PHE A 79 -2.67 -10.10 6.31
C PHE A 79 -1.45 -10.65 5.59
N VAL A 80 -0.75 -9.87 4.76
CA VAL A 80 0.45 -10.32 4.03
C VAL A 80 1.53 -10.79 4.99
N THR A 81 1.80 -10.02 6.04
CA THR A 81 2.79 -10.39 7.06
C THR A 81 2.34 -11.64 7.83
N ALA A 82 1.08 -11.69 8.24
CA ALA A 82 0.51 -12.81 8.98
C ALA A 82 0.52 -14.11 8.19
N VAL A 83 0.16 -14.11 6.91
CA VAL A 83 0.13 -15.33 6.09
C VAL A 83 1.53 -15.86 5.76
N ILE A 84 2.55 -14.99 5.71
CA ILE A 84 3.95 -15.42 5.64
C ILE A 84 4.35 -16.12 6.92
N ILE A 85 4.09 -15.49 8.08
CA ILE A 85 4.39 -16.08 9.39
C ILE A 85 3.61 -17.40 9.58
N ALA A 86 2.37 -17.47 9.09
CA ALA A 86 1.52 -18.66 9.14
C ALA A 86 1.86 -19.71 8.06
N GLY A 87 2.90 -19.52 7.24
CA GLY A 87 3.34 -20.52 6.27
C GLY A 87 2.46 -20.70 5.05
N VAL A 88 1.51 -19.78 4.79
CA VAL A 88 0.57 -19.85 3.66
C VAL A 88 0.73 -18.65 2.72
N PRO A 89 1.91 -18.46 2.10
CA PRO A 89 2.18 -17.29 1.25
C PRO A 89 1.26 -17.22 0.02
N ALA A 90 0.65 -18.32 -0.39
CA ALA A 90 -0.34 -18.35 -1.48
C ALA A 90 -1.52 -17.39 -1.23
N LEU A 91 -1.90 -17.13 0.02
CA LEU A 91 -2.99 -16.20 0.35
C LEU A 91 -2.66 -14.74 0.05
N ILE A 92 -1.38 -14.39 -0.18
CA ILE A 92 -1.00 -13.04 -0.61
C ILE A 92 -1.69 -12.68 -1.93
N ALA A 93 -1.78 -13.63 -2.87
CA ALA A 93 -2.45 -13.41 -4.15
C ALA A 93 -3.93 -13.03 -3.98
N VAL A 94 -4.60 -13.66 -3.01
CA VAL A 94 -6.01 -13.36 -2.67
C VAL A 94 -6.15 -11.94 -2.12
N VAL A 95 -5.26 -11.54 -1.20
CA VAL A 95 -5.26 -10.18 -0.63
C VAL A 95 -5.07 -9.12 -1.72
N ILE A 96 -4.10 -9.33 -2.62
CA ILE A 96 -3.83 -8.42 -3.74
C ILE A 96 -5.02 -8.35 -4.69
N ALA A 97 -5.64 -9.49 -5.01
CA ALA A 97 -6.81 -9.55 -5.88
C ALA A 97 -7.99 -8.75 -5.30
N ILE A 98 -8.31 -8.93 -4.02
CA ILE A 98 -9.38 -8.20 -3.34
C ILE A 98 -9.12 -6.69 -3.40
N LYS A 99 -7.89 -6.27 -3.09
CA LYS A 99 -7.50 -4.86 -3.11
C LYS A 99 -7.59 -4.25 -4.51
N GLY A 100 -7.16 -4.98 -5.53
CA GLY A 100 -7.23 -4.56 -6.93
C GLY A 100 -8.67 -4.39 -7.42
N LEU A 101 -9.54 -5.36 -7.11
CA LEU A 101 -10.96 -5.31 -7.48
C LEU A 101 -11.69 -4.12 -6.83
N GLY A 102 -11.41 -3.86 -5.55
CA GLY A 102 -12.03 -2.75 -4.82
C GLY A 102 -11.62 -1.35 -5.28
N ARG A 103 -10.62 -1.23 -6.17
CA ARG A 103 -10.18 0.04 -6.76
C ARG A 103 -10.32 0.11 -8.28
N TYR A 104 -10.73 -0.98 -8.93
CA TYR A 104 -10.78 -1.06 -10.38
C TYR A 104 -11.65 0.03 -11.04
N PRO A 105 -12.86 0.38 -10.52
CA PRO A 105 -13.66 1.46 -11.09
C PRO A 105 -12.92 2.80 -11.09
N GLU A 106 -12.28 3.16 -9.97
CA GLU A 106 -11.59 4.43 -9.83
C GLU A 106 -10.30 4.50 -10.67
N LEU A 107 -9.60 3.37 -10.84
CA LEU A 107 -8.39 3.29 -11.66
C LEU A 107 -8.68 3.40 -13.17
N ARG A 108 -9.90 3.04 -13.59
CA ARG A 108 -10.33 3.12 -14.99
C ARG A 108 -10.68 4.54 -15.42
N GLU A 109 -11.17 5.36 -14.50
CA GLU A 109 -11.69 6.70 -14.81
C GLU A 109 -10.60 7.80 -14.79
N GLN A 110 -9.51 7.59 -14.04
CA GLN A 110 -8.48 8.61 -13.82
C GLN A 110 -7.13 8.24 -14.45
N GLN A 111 -6.66 9.06 -15.40
CA GLN A 111 -5.34 8.88 -16.01
C GLN A 111 -4.22 9.00 -14.95
N GLY A 112 -3.28 8.04 -14.95
CA GLY A 112 -2.16 8.00 -14.00
C GLY A 112 -2.50 7.51 -12.58
N ALA A 113 -3.77 7.27 -12.24
CA ALA A 113 -4.14 6.70 -10.94
C ALA A 113 -3.69 5.24 -10.79
N SER A 114 -3.78 4.45 -11.86
CA SER A 114 -3.37 3.03 -11.90
C SER A 114 -1.87 2.87 -11.61
N GLU A 115 -1.02 3.68 -12.23
CA GLU A 115 0.43 3.63 -12.02
C GLU A 115 0.81 3.95 -10.58
N ARG A 116 0.23 5.03 -10.02
CA ARG A 116 0.45 5.41 -8.61
C ARG A 116 -0.02 4.32 -7.65
N PHE A 117 -1.13 3.67 -7.95
CA PHE A 117 -1.66 2.56 -7.15
C PHE A 117 -0.75 1.33 -7.20
N ILE A 118 -0.25 0.96 -8.39
CA ILE A 118 0.68 -0.17 -8.57
C ILE A 118 1.99 0.12 -7.83
N VAL A 119 2.60 1.28 -8.05
CA VAL A 119 3.85 1.69 -7.39
C VAL A 119 3.69 1.70 -5.87
N GLY A 120 2.61 2.30 -5.37
CA GLY A 120 2.34 2.37 -3.93
C GLY A 120 2.11 0.99 -3.30
N THR A 121 1.42 0.10 -4.01
CA THR A 121 1.14 -1.27 -3.57
C THR A 121 2.40 -2.12 -3.56
N LEU A 122 3.20 -2.09 -4.62
CA LEU A 122 4.46 -2.84 -4.69
C LEU A 122 5.42 -2.40 -3.58
N ALA A 123 5.60 -1.10 -3.37
CA ALA A 123 6.45 -0.57 -2.30
C ALA A 123 5.98 -1.02 -0.90
N SER A 124 4.67 -1.00 -0.65
CA SER A 124 4.06 -1.47 0.60
C SER A 124 4.28 -2.96 0.82
N LEU A 125 4.07 -3.76 -0.23
CA LEU A 125 4.22 -5.21 -0.20
C LEU A 125 5.66 -5.62 0.10
N THR A 126 6.66 -4.94 -0.48
CA THR A 126 8.07 -5.23 -0.21
C THR A 126 8.39 -5.16 1.29
N ILE A 127 7.87 -4.14 1.99
CA ILE A 127 8.10 -4.00 3.43
C ILE A 127 7.33 -5.05 4.23
N ALA A 128 6.07 -5.32 3.87
CA ALA A 128 5.26 -6.32 4.56
C ALA A 128 5.87 -7.73 4.44
N VAL A 129 6.30 -8.09 3.23
CA VAL A 129 7.00 -9.35 2.96
C VAL A 129 8.32 -9.40 3.71
N GLY A 130 9.13 -8.34 3.65
CA GLY A 130 10.40 -8.26 4.38
C GLY A 130 10.23 -8.43 5.89
N CYS A 131 9.19 -7.85 6.47
CA CYS A 131 8.86 -8.02 7.89
C CYS A 131 8.44 -9.45 8.23
N GLY A 132 7.61 -10.08 7.39
CA GLY A 132 7.20 -11.48 7.57
C GLY A 132 8.39 -12.45 7.50
N VAL A 133 9.24 -12.29 6.48
CA VAL A 133 10.46 -13.10 6.31
C VAL A 133 11.46 -12.84 7.44
N GLY A 134 11.65 -11.58 7.83
CA GLY A 134 12.50 -11.23 8.97
C GLY A 134 12.02 -11.85 10.28
N ALA A 135 10.70 -11.87 10.51
CA ALA A 135 10.12 -12.56 11.67
C ALA A 135 10.40 -14.06 11.63
N LEU A 136 10.17 -14.73 10.49
CA LEU A 136 10.50 -16.15 10.31
C LEU A 136 11.98 -16.43 10.60
N ALA A 137 12.90 -15.60 10.08
CA ALA A 137 14.33 -15.74 10.31
C ALA A 137 14.70 -15.60 11.80
N ILE A 138 14.12 -14.63 12.52
CA ILE A 138 14.35 -14.45 13.97
C ILE A 138 13.77 -15.64 14.76
N LEU A 139 12.60 -16.15 14.35
CA LEU A 139 11.95 -17.29 14.98
C LEU A 139 12.67 -18.62 14.68
N GLY A 140 13.53 -18.67 13.67
CA GLY A 140 14.11 -19.90 13.14
C GLY A 140 13.08 -20.79 12.43
N TRP A 141 12.02 -20.18 11.91
CA TRP A 141 10.91 -20.85 11.26
C TRP A 141 11.13 -20.92 9.73
N ASP A 142 10.95 -22.09 9.12
CA ASP A 142 10.72 -22.21 7.68
C ASP A 142 9.21 -22.20 7.36
N ILE A 143 8.85 -21.70 6.18
CA ILE A 143 7.47 -21.67 5.66
C ILE A 143 6.85 -23.07 5.70
N GLY A 144 7.65 -24.13 5.51
CA GLY A 144 7.19 -25.51 5.59
C GLY A 144 7.06 -26.11 6.99
N SER A 145 7.66 -25.51 8.02
CA SER A 145 7.63 -26.06 9.38
C SER A 145 6.51 -25.49 10.24
N VAL A 146 5.64 -24.61 9.69
CA VAL A 146 4.41 -24.19 10.35
C VAL A 146 3.37 -25.26 10.07
N SER A 147 3.19 -26.13 11.05
CA SER A 147 2.15 -27.15 11.00
C SER A 147 0.78 -26.46 10.94
N PRO A 148 -0.03 -26.68 9.89
CA PRO A 148 -1.39 -26.18 9.85
C PRO A 148 -2.26 -27.03 10.80
N LEU A 149 -2.30 -26.64 12.07
CA LEU A 149 -3.19 -27.16 13.13
C LEU A 149 -3.02 -28.67 13.50
N PRO A 150 -3.47 -29.08 14.71
CA PRO A 150 -3.09 -30.36 15.31
C PRO A 150 -3.78 -31.55 14.62
N ARG A 151 -3.07 -32.68 14.53
CA ARG A 151 -3.66 -33.99 14.23
C ARG A 151 -4.40 -34.53 15.44
#